data_AF-A0A2E9BPS3-F1
#
_entry.id   AF-A0A2E9BPS3-F1
#
_cell.length_a   1.000
_cell.length_b   1.000
_cell.length_c   1.000
_cell.angle_alpha   90.00
_cell.angle_beta   90.00
_cell.angle_gamma   90.00
#
_symmetry.space_group_name_H-M   'P 1'
#
loop_
_entity.id
_entity.type
_entity.pdbx_description
1 polymer ?
#
loop_
_entity_poly.entity_id
_entity_poly.type
_entity_poly.pdbx_seq_one_letter_code
_entity_poly.pdbx_strand_id
1 'polypeptide(L)'
;MNRLFIMAAATLMLAACGKPAPFESVESLVGNLERLKELRAACKADHAKIGDAQCNAVAEATRRRFMRPTPSPYANDPVRPPARDGAP
;
A
#
# COMPACT_ATOMS: atom_id res chain seq x y z
N MET A 1 -42.18 -5.31 -18.37
CA MET A 1 -40.73 -5.43 -18.67
C MET A 1 -39.87 -4.36 -17.98
N ASN A 2 -40.18 -3.06 -18.03
CA ASN A 2 -39.33 -2.03 -17.41
C ASN A 2 -39.02 -2.21 -15.92
N ARG A 3 -39.96 -2.73 -15.13
CA ARG A 3 -39.76 -2.94 -13.68
C ARG A 3 -38.72 -4.03 -13.37
N LEU A 4 -38.61 -5.05 -14.23
CA LEU A 4 -37.60 -6.10 -14.11
C LEU A 4 -36.20 -5.55 -14.39
N PHE A 5 -36.07 -4.65 -15.38
CA PHE A 5 -34.80 -3.97 -15.66
C PHE A 5 -34.35 -3.06 -14.51
N ILE A 6 -35.28 -2.34 -13.88
CA ILE A 6 -34.97 -1.48 -12.72
C ILE A 6 -34.52 -2.32 -11.52
N MET A 7 -35.17 -3.44 -11.24
CA MET A 7 -34.79 -4.33 -10.14
C MET A 7 -33.45 -5.03 -10.40
N ALA A 8 -33.18 -5.44 -11.64
CA ALA A 8 -31.90 -6.01 -12.03
C ALA A 8 -30.75 -4.98 -11.94
N ALA A 9 -30.99 -3.74 -12.35
CA ALA A 9 -29.99 -2.66 -12.22
C ALA A 9 -29.71 -2.32 -10.74
N ALA A 10 -30.74 -2.34 -9.88
CA ALA A 10 -30.60 -2.06 -8.45
C ALA A 10 -29.76 -3.12 -7.72
N THR A 11 -29.95 -4.41 -8.00
CA THR A 11 -29.16 -5.49 -7.38
C THR A 11 -27.69 -5.47 -7.80
N LEU A 12 -27.40 -5.12 -9.06
CA LEU A 12 -26.04 -4.92 -9.56
C LEU A 12 -25.32 -3.75 -8.85
N MET A 13 -26.03 -2.65 -8.57
CA MET A 13 -25.46 -1.51 -7.84
C MET A 13 -25.21 -1.82 -6.35
N LEU A 14 -26.07 -2.62 -5.71
CA LEU A 14 -25.86 -3.01 -4.30
C LEU A 14 -24.66 -3.95 -4.11
N ALA A 15 -24.32 -4.78 -5.11
CA ALA A 15 -23.12 -5.62 -5.06
C ALA A 15 -21.81 -4.79 -5.16
N ALA A 16 -21.87 -3.58 -5.71
CA ALA A 16 -20.74 -2.64 -5.74
C ALA A 16 -20.53 -1.87 -4.41
N CYS A 17 -21.50 -1.94 -3.49
CA CYS A 17 -21.35 -1.48 -2.11
C CYS A 17 -20.61 -2.59 -1.31
N GLY A 18 -19.33 -2.75 -1.66
CA GLY A 18 -18.51 -3.89 -1.30
C GLY A 18 -18.21 -4.02 0.19
N LYS A 19 -18.19 -5.27 0.65
CA LYS A 19 -17.46 -5.65 1.86
C LYS A 19 -16.03 -5.10 1.79
N PRO A 20 -15.46 -4.58 2.88
CA PRO A 20 -14.05 -4.22 2.90
C PRO A 20 -13.25 -5.44 2.44
N ALA A 21 -12.36 -5.22 1.47
CA ALA A 21 -11.46 -6.28 1.03
C ALA A 21 -10.69 -6.80 2.26
N PRO A 22 -10.48 -8.12 2.37
CA PRO A 22 -9.67 -8.66 3.45
C PRO A 22 -8.29 -7.98 3.43
N PHE A 23 -7.78 -7.67 4.61
CA PHE A 23 -6.49 -7.02 4.76
C PHE A 23 -5.39 -7.85 4.09
N GLU A 24 -4.67 -7.24 3.14
CA GLU A 24 -3.55 -7.85 2.44
C GLU A 24 -2.23 -7.41 3.08
N SER A 25 -1.45 -8.40 3.54
CA SER A 25 -0.19 -8.16 4.22
C SER A 25 0.88 -7.59 3.30
N VAL A 26 1.85 -6.91 3.90
CA VAL A 26 3.02 -6.36 3.19
C VAL A 26 3.75 -7.45 2.41
N GLU A 27 3.93 -8.63 2.99
CA GLU A 27 4.64 -9.75 2.39
C GLU A 27 3.94 -10.26 1.12
N SER A 28 2.61 -10.35 1.15
CA SER A 28 1.81 -10.73 -0.02
C SER A 28 1.94 -9.70 -1.14
N LEU A 29 1.87 -8.41 -0.80
CA LEU A 29 1.96 -7.30 -1.73
C LEU A 29 3.37 -7.12 -2.33
N VAL A 30 4.42 -7.45 -1.59
CA VAL A 30 5.79 -7.48 -2.12
C VAL A 30 5.95 -8.55 -3.20
N GLY A 31 5.32 -9.71 -2.98
CA GLY A 31 5.32 -10.85 -3.91
C GLY A 31 4.44 -10.69 -5.15
N ASN A 32 3.44 -9.80 -5.11
CA ASN A 32 2.50 -9.59 -6.22
C ASN A 32 2.43 -8.11 -6.67
N LEU A 33 3.15 -7.80 -7.75
CA LEU A 33 3.24 -6.44 -8.28
C LEU A 33 1.94 -5.92 -8.89
N GLU A 34 1.20 -6.76 -9.63
CA GLU A 34 -0.05 -6.32 -10.27
C GLU A 34 -1.07 -5.93 -9.21
N ARG A 35 -1.19 -6.75 -8.15
CA ARG A 35 -2.05 -6.45 -7.02
C ARG A 35 -1.65 -5.17 -6.28
N LEU A 36 -0.36 -4.96 -6.08
CA LEU A 36 0.17 -3.74 -5.45
C LEU A 36 -0.17 -2.48 -6.27
N LYS A 37 -0.12 -2.54 -7.61
CA LYS A 37 -0.49 -1.42 -8.48
C LYS A 37 -1.97 -1.09 -8.40
N GLU A 38 -2.84 -2.10 -8.43
CA GLU A 38 -4.29 -1.92 -8.30
C GLU A 38 -4.65 -1.25 -6.97
N LEU A 39 -4.14 -1.77 -5.85
CA LEU A 39 -4.40 -1.20 -4.53
C LEU A 39 -3.83 0.20 -4.38
N ARG A 40 -2.68 0.50 -5.00
CA ARG A 40 -2.13 1.86 -5.03
C ARG A 40 -3.06 2.83 -5.77
N ALA A 41 -3.64 2.42 -6.90
CA ALA A 41 -4.62 3.22 -7.62
C ALA A 41 -5.90 3.41 -6.79
N ALA A 42 -6.37 2.35 -6.12
CA ALA A 42 -7.54 2.41 -5.25
C ALA A 42 -7.33 3.34 -4.03
N CYS A 43 -6.19 3.24 -3.34
CA CYS A 43 -5.81 4.13 -2.23
C CYS A 43 -5.73 5.60 -2.66
N LYS A 44 -5.31 5.88 -3.90
CA LYS A 44 -5.30 7.24 -4.47
C LYS A 44 -6.70 7.75 -4.77
N ALA A 45 -7.59 6.86 -5.20
CA ALA A 45 -8.96 7.22 -5.57
C ALA A 45 -9.83 7.49 -4.33
N ASP A 46 -9.75 6.62 -3.32
CA ASP A 46 -10.55 6.73 -2.10
C ASP A 46 -9.87 6.00 -0.93
N HIS A 47 -9.07 6.76 -0.18
CA HIS A 47 -8.35 6.24 0.99
C HIS A 47 -9.30 5.81 2.12
N ALA A 48 -10.42 6.52 2.32
CA ALA A 48 -11.35 6.24 3.41
C ALA A 48 -12.07 4.90 3.19
N LYS A 49 -12.37 4.56 1.93
CA LYS A 49 -12.98 3.28 1.57
C LYS A 49 -12.04 2.08 1.74
N ILE A 50 -10.75 2.26 1.46
CA ILE A 50 -9.75 1.18 1.54
C ILE A 50 -9.22 1.02 2.97
N GLY A 51 -9.08 2.13 3.70
CA GLY A 51 -8.60 2.18 5.07
C GLY A 51 -7.10 2.40 5.19
N ASP A 52 -6.73 3.25 6.16
CA ASP A 52 -5.36 3.69 6.41
C ASP A 52 -4.39 2.53 6.61
N ALA A 53 -4.81 1.49 7.34
CA ALA A 53 -3.99 0.31 7.59
C ALA A 53 -3.56 -0.39 6.28
N GLN A 54 -4.48 -0.54 5.33
CA GLN A 54 -4.21 -1.19 4.06
C GLN A 54 -3.34 -0.31 3.16
N CYS A 55 -3.60 0.99 3.11
CA CYS A 55 -2.80 1.92 2.30
C CYS A 55 -1.38 2.10 2.85
N ASN A 56 -1.21 2.05 4.18
CA ASN A 56 0.10 1.98 4.81
C ASN A 56 0.85 0.69 4.45
N ALA A 57 0.16 -0.46 4.43
CA ALA A 57 0.75 -1.71 3.99
C ALA A 57 1.21 -1.66 2.52
N VAL A 58 0.42 -1.04 1.63
CA VAL A 58 0.77 -0.79 0.21
C VAL A 58 2.00 0.12 0.10
N ALA A 59 2.08 1.17 0.92
CA ALA A 59 3.24 2.06 0.95
C ALA A 59 4.51 1.33 1.38
N GLU A 60 4.44 0.53 2.46
CA GLU A 60 5.57 -0.25 2.94
C GLU A 60 5.99 -1.34 1.95
N ALA A 61 5.03 -2.04 1.32
CA ALA A 61 5.33 -3.01 0.28
C ALA A 61 6.04 -2.36 -0.91
N THR A 62 5.59 -1.17 -1.33
CA THR A 62 6.29 -0.38 -2.34
C THR A 62 7.71 -0.05 -1.89
N ARG A 63 7.87 0.46 -0.67
CA ARG A 63 9.18 0.82 -0.10
C ARG A 63 10.13 -0.37 -0.08
N ARG A 64 9.72 -1.54 0.42
CA ARG A 64 10.57 -2.74 0.50
C ARG A 64 11.04 -3.23 -0.86
N ARG A 65 10.22 -3.08 -1.91
CA ARG A 65 10.62 -3.45 -3.28
C ARG A 65 11.72 -2.55 -3.83
N PHE A 66 11.74 -1.26 -3.46
CA PHE A 66 12.76 -0.31 -3.92
C PHE A 66 13.98 -0.26 -2.99
N MET A 67 13.75 -0.13 -1.69
CA MET A 67 14.76 -0.11 -0.63
C MET A 67 15.02 -1.54 -0.15
N ARG A 68 15.55 -2.39 -1.04
CA ARG A 68 16.07 -3.70 -0.60
C ARG A 68 17.09 -3.47 0.52
N PRO A 69 17.14 -4.32 1.56
CA PRO A 69 18.12 -4.24 2.64
C PRO A 69 19.52 -4.67 2.16
N THR A 70 19.98 -4.10 1.06
CA THR A 70 21.37 -4.22 0.64
C THR A 70 22.14 -3.16 1.40
N PRO A 71 23.17 -3.53 2.18
CA PRO A 71 24.06 -2.57 2.80
C PRO A 71 24.59 -1.60 1.74
N SER A 72 24.72 -0.32 2.12
CA SER A 72 25.43 0.65 1.28
C SER A 72 26.81 0.09 0.89
N PRO A 73 27.32 0.32 -0.33
CA PRO A 73 28.71 0.01 -0.67
C PRO A 73 29.72 0.63 0.30
N TYR A 74 29.33 1.73 0.95
CA TYR A 74 30.12 2.47 1.94
C TYR A 74 29.79 2.10 3.40
N ALA A 75 29.03 1.02 3.65
CA ALA A 75 28.63 0.65 5.00
C ALA A 75 29.82 0.31 5.92
N ASN A 76 30.96 -0.06 5.32
CA ASN A 76 32.21 -0.35 6.04
C ASN A 76 33.21 0.81 6.00
N ASP A 77 32.85 1.95 5.39
CA ASP A 77 33.75 3.09 5.30
C ASP A 77 33.94 3.71 6.70
N PRO A 78 35.16 4.18 7.04
CA PRO A 78 35.39 4.88 8.29
C PRO A 78 34.55 6.16 8.37
N VAL A 79 33.54 6.17 9.25
CA VAL A 79 32.76 7.38 9.54
C VAL A 79 33.46 8.16 10.65
N ARG A 80 33.82 9.42 10.38
CA ARG A 80 34.29 10.32 11.44
C ARG A 80 33.14 10.52 12.44
N PRO A 81 33.34 10.24 13.75
CA PRO A 81 32.35 10.55 14.76
C PRO A 81 31.97 12.03 14.69
N PRO A 82 30.70 12.40 14.95
CA PRO A 82 30.33 13.81 15.05
C PRO A 82 31.26 14.49 16.06
N ALA A 83 31.68 15.72 15.76
CA ALA A 83 32.43 16.51 16.72
C ALA A 83 31.62 16.56 18.02
N ARG A 84 32.26 16.27 19.14
CA ARG A 84 31.64 16.51 20.44
C ARG A 84 31.50 18.02 20.57
N ASP A 85 30.28 18.52 20.48
CA ASP A 85 29.99 19.90 20.82
C ASP A 85 30.49 20.14 22.25
N GLY A 86 31.53 20.96 22.40
CA GLY A 86 32.13 21.30 23.69
C GLY A 86 33.27 20.41 24.18
N ALA A 87 34.03 19.74 23.31
CA ALA A 87 35.38 19.33 23.69
C ALA A 87 36.22 20.60 24.00
N PRO A 88 36.88 20.71 25.17
CA PRO A 88 37.61 21.90 25.57
C PRO A 88 38.77 22.24 24.64
#